data_AF-A0A3C0VHL8-F1
#
_entry.id   AF-A0A3C0VHL8-F1
#
_cell.length_a   1.000
_cell.length_b   1.000
_cell.length_c   1.000
_cell.angle_alpha   90.00
_cell.angle_beta   90.00
_cell.angle_gamma   90.00
#
_symmetry.space_group_name_H-M   'P 1'
#
loop_
_entity.id
_entity.type
_entity.pdbx_description
1 polymer ?
#
loop_
_entity_poly.entity_id
_entity_poly.type
_entity_poly.pdbx_seq_one_letter_code
_entity_poly.pdbx_strand_id
1 'polypeptide(L)'
;MNAMLPLAVEIAAFAVIYAIASIVTRPLRRRCRTEDVLALGAAGCLRHVVGHMSRALAVLVVTWAASELCGYLKLSGPLAPPEAHIDAWLVFWGLVLLIAFVEGAAAAACRALKRPFPIPDLLRSITRGVLVGAAFLAVLRYQLGINITPVLGASALVTAVVGFALQGVLGNLLAGMSLHIVRAVVPGDWVAIGDLEGEVIETNWRETRLRTIAGHQMVVPNSTVASATIHNMSRPTPLRRHTIPVGAS
;
A
#
# COMPACT_ATOMS: atom_id res chain seq x y z
N MET A 1 6.65 24.72 -31.54
CA MET A 1 7.52 23.53 -31.62
C MET A 1 8.77 23.58 -30.72
N ASN A 2 8.97 24.61 -29.85
CA ASN A 2 10.20 24.78 -29.06
C ASN A 2 10.12 24.32 -27.58
N ALA A 3 9.01 23.75 -27.11
CA ALA A 3 8.85 23.35 -25.71
C ALA A 3 9.24 21.89 -25.40
N MET A 4 9.36 21.01 -26.41
CA MET A 4 9.68 19.59 -26.19
C MET A 4 11.18 19.33 -25.99
N LEU A 5 12.03 20.14 -26.63
CA LEU A 5 13.49 20.06 -26.51
C LEU A 5 14.00 20.29 -25.08
N PRO A 6 13.59 21.35 -24.35
CA PRO A 6 14.03 21.55 -22.97
C PRO A 6 13.52 20.45 -22.03
N LEU A 7 12.28 19.99 -22.20
CA LEU A 7 11.72 18.93 -21.37
C LEU A 7 12.46 17.58 -21.55
N ALA A 8 12.83 17.24 -22.79
CA ALA A 8 13.59 16.02 -23.08
C ALA A 8 15.01 16.07 -22.50
N VAL A 9 15.67 17.23 -22.58
CA VAL A 9 17.01 17.46 -21.99
C VAL A 9 16.94 17.37 -20.46
N GLU A 10 15.90 17.92 -19.84
CA GLU A 10 15.70 17.78 -18.41
C GLU A 10 15.45 16.33 -18.00
N ILE A 11 14.52 15.62 -18.64
CA ILE A 11 14.26 14.20 -18.35
C ILE A 11 15.54 13.37 -18.46
N ALA A 12 16.38 13.64 -19.47
CA ALA A 12 17.67 12.98 -19.62
C ALA A 12 18.66 13.34 -18.50
N ALA A 13 18.79 14.62 -18.13
CA ALA A 13 19.62 15.05 -17.00
C ALA A 13 19.14 14.41 -15.69
N PHE A 14 17.83 14.30 -15.48
CA PHE A 14 17.23 13.62 -14.33
C PHE A 14 17.52 12.13 -14.29
N ALA A 15 17.40 11.45 -15.43
CA ALA A 15 17.73 10.04 -15.53
C ALA A 15 19.21 9.80 -15.20
N VAL A 16 20.10 10.69 -15.64
CA VAL A 16 21.53 10.65 -15.35
C VAL A 16 21.83 10.91 -13.87
N ILE A 17 21.26 11.97 -13.28
CA ILE A 17 21.44 12.29 -11.84
C ILE A 17 20.93 11.13 -10.97
N TYR A 18 19.75 10.59 -11.30
CA TYR A 18 19.19 9.44 -10.60
C TYR A 18 20.07 8.20 -10.76
N ALA A 19 20.59 7.93 -11.97
CA ALA A 19 21.50 6.82 -12.22
C ALA A 19 22.79 6.95 -11.41
N ILE A 20 23.42 8.12 -11.40
CA ILE A 20 24.64 8.42 -10.64
C ILE A 20 24.38 8.22 -9.14
N ALA A 21 23.33 8.83 -8.59
CA ALA A 21 22.98 8.66 -7.18
C ALA A 21 22.67 7.19 -6.84
N SER A 22 22.04 6.46 -7.77
CA SER A 22 21.76 5.03 -7.60
C SER A 22 23.03 4.18 -7.58
N ILE A 23 24.08 4.58 -8.30
CA ILE A 23 25.38 3.89 -8.34
C ILE A 23 26.18 4.20 -7.07
N VAL A 24 26.26 5.48 -6.70
CA VAL A 24 26.98 5.97 -5.49
C VAL A 24 26.42 5.34 -4.21
N THR A 25 25.10 5.10 -4.15
CA THR A 25 24.44 4.57 -2.95
C THR A 25 24.37 3.04 -2.89
N ARG A 26 24.68 2.33 -3.99
CA ARG A 26 24.77 0.85 -4.01
C ARG A 26 25.67 0.26 -2.92
N PRO A 27 26.92 0.73 -2.72
CA PRO A 27 27.82 0.14 -1.71
C PRO A 27 27.31 0.33 -0.28
N LEU A 28 26.77 1.51 0.06
CA LEU A 28 26.18 1.80 1.38
C LEU A 28 24.98 0.90 1.66
N ARG A 29 24.12 0.70 0.65
CA ARG A 29 22.91 -0.12 0.78
C ARG A 29 23.23 -1.62 0.90
N ARG A 30 24.30 -2.09 0.24
CA ARG A 30 24.78 -3.47 0.39
C ARG A 30 25.29 -3.70 1.82
N ARG A 31 26.09 -2.79 2.38
CA ARG A 31 26.60 -2.93 3.76
C ARG A 31 25.50 -2.94 4.82
N CYS A 32 24.49 -2.06 4.71
CA CYS A 32 23.38 -2.04 5.67
C CYS A 32 22.53 -3.32 5.62
N ARG A 33 22.43 -4.00 4.46
CA ARG A 33 21.64 -5.23 4.33
C ARG A 33 22.32 -6.45 4.96
N THR A 34 23.65 -6.48 4.99
CA THR A 34 24.41 -7.65 5.47
C THR A 34 24.59 -7.64 6.99
N GLU A 35 24.64 -6.47 7.62
CA GLU A 35 24.89 -6.33 9.07
C GLU A 35 23.61 -6.30 9.94
N ASP A 36 22.43 -6.12 9.33
CA ASP A 36 21.12 -6.09 10.02
C ASP A 36 20.79 -7.42 10.74
N VAL A 37 21.47 -8.52 10.39
CA VAL A 37 21.27 -9.84 11.03
C VAL A 37 21.93 -9.93 12.41
N LEU A 38 22.89 -9.07 12.73
CA LEU A 38 23.74 -9.17 13.94
C LEU A 38 23.47 -8.11 15.02
N ALA A 39 22.71 -7.04 14.73
CA ALA A 39 22.58 -5.89 15.63
C ALA A 39 21.17 -5.76 16.27
N LEU A 40 20.96 -6.39 17.43
CA LEU A 40 19.75 -6.31 18.27
C LEU A 40 19.63 -4.98 19.07
N GLY A 41 20.08 -3.83 18.55
CA GLY A 41 20.14 -2.57 19.30
C GLY A 41 19.73 -1.31 18.53
N ALA A 42 19.67 -0.16 19.23
CA ALA A 42 19.32 1.15 18.66
C ALA A 42 20.19 1.55 17.46
N ALA A 43 21.46 1.11 17.44
CA ALA A 43 22.38 1.29 16.32
C ALA A 43 22.00 0.53 15.03
N GLY A 44 21.21 -0.54 15.14
CA GLY A 44 20.63 -1.26 13.99
C GLY A 44 19.42 -0.51 13.40
N CYS A 45 18.56 0.03 14.26
CA CYS A 45 17.43 0.87 13.83
C CYS A 45 17.92 2.13 13.10
N LEU A 46 18.93 2.81 13.66
CA LEU A 46 19.54 4.00 13.05
C LEU A 46 20.12 3.69 11.66
N ARG A 47 20.87 2.58 11.52
CA ARG A 47 21.45 2.15 10.24
C ARG A 47 20.38 1.80 9.20
N HIS A 48 19.28 1.18 9.62
CA HIS A 48 18.19 0.83 8.71
C HIS A 48 17.49 2.08 8.14
N VAL A 49 17.24 3.09 9.00
CA VAL A 49 16.68 4.39 8.57
C VAL A 49 17.66 5.10 7.62
N VAL A 50 18.94 5.17 7.99
CA VAL A 50 20.00 5.77 7.17
C VAL A 50 20.12 5.08 5.80
N GLY A 51 20.03 3.75 5.76
CA GLY A 51 20.05 2.98 4.51
C GLY A 51 18.89 3.34 3.57
N HIS A 52 17.68 3.53 4.11
CA HIS A 52 16.49 3.95 3.35
C HIS A 52 16.60 5.41 2.85
N MET A 53 17.13 6.31 3.67
CA MET A 53 17.31 7.73 3.33
C MET A 53 18.45 7.97 2.36
N SER A 54 19.50 7.14 2.38
CA SER A 54 20.75 7.36 1.63
C SER A 54 20.55 7.63 0.14
N ARG A 55 19.56 6.97 -0.49
CA ARG A 55 19.26 7.17 -1.92
C ARG A 55 18.63 8.52 -2.20
N ALA A 56 17.58 8.87 -1.45
CA ALA A 56 16.88 10.14 -1.63
C ALA A 56 17.78 11.32 -1.27
N LEU A 57 18.55 11.20 -0.19
CA LEU A 57 19.49 12.23 0.26
C LEU A 57 20.62 12.44 -0.73
N ALA A 58 21.22 11.36 -1.26
CA ALA A 58 22.25 11.49 -2.29
C ALA A 58 21.73 12.16 -3.56
N VAL A 59 20.51 11.83 -4.01
CA VAL A 59 19.92 12.50 -5.17
C VAL A 59 19.69 13.98 -4.90
N LEU A 60 19.14 14.32 -3.73
CA LEU A 60 18.90 15.71 -3.34
C LEU A 60 20.20 16.52 -3.29
N VAL A 61 21.25 15.98 -2.67
CA VAL A 61 22.57 16.62 -2.58
C VAL A 61 23.22 16.78 -3.94
N VAL A 62 23.17 15.76 -4.81
CA VAL A 62 23.71 15.86 -6.18
C VAL A 62 22.95 16.88 -7.00
N THR A 63 21.61 16.96 -6.84
CA THR A 63 20.77 17.94 -7.53
C THR A 63 21.09 19.36 -7.07
N TRP A 64 21.26 19.57 -5.75
CA TRP A 64 21.67 20.86 -5.18
C TRP A 64 23.09 21.27 -5.59
N ALA A 65 24.05 20.34 -5.58
CA ALA A 65 25.41 20.62 -6.02
C ALA A 65 25.45 20.97 -7.52
N ALA A 66 24.64 20.30 -8.34
CA ALA A 66 24.52 20.59 -9.76
C ALA A 66 23.89 21.97 -10.02
N SER A 67 22.91 22.39 -9.22
CA SER A 67 22.32 23.73 -9.33
C SER A 67 23.32 24.83 -8.98
N GLU A 68 24.08 24.64 -7.89
CA GLU A 68 25.09 25.60 -7.47
C GLU A 68 26.20 25.73 -8.53
N LEU A 69 26.65 24.61 -9.09
CA LEU A 69 27.66 24.56 -10.14
C LEU A 69 27.20 25.28 -11.42
N CYS A 70 25.93 25.15 -11.80
CA CYS A 70 25.36 25.88 -12.94
C CYS A 70 25.35 27.40 -12.71
N GLY A 71 25.04 27.83 -11.48
CA GLY A 71 25.12 29.23 -11.06
C GLY A 71 26.54 29.79 -11.15
N TYR A 72 27.54 29.04 -10.67
CA TYR A 72 28.96 29.43 -10.74
C TYR A 72 29.49 29.53 -12.17
N LEU A 73 29.10 28.61 -13.04
CA LEU A 73 29.55 28.59 -14.43
C LEU A 73 28.89 29.68 -15.31
N LYS A 74 27.93 30.45 -14.75
CA LYS A 74 27.14 31.48 -15.47
C LYS A 74 26.78 31.01 -16.88
N LEU A 75 26.28 29.77 -16.99
CA LEU A 75 25.81 29.22 -18.25
C LEU A 75 24.59 30.04 -18.69
N SER A 76 24.83 31.11 -19.45
CA SER A 76 23.80 31.94 -20.06
C SER A 76 23.69 31.55 -21.53
N GLY A 77 22.61 30.83 -21.86
CA GLY A 77 22.32 30.34 -23.22
C GLY A 77 21.05 29.50 -23.27
N PRO A 78 20.60 29.05 -24.46
CA PRO A 78 19.38 28.25 -24.64
C PRO A 78 19.43 26.84 -24.01
N LEU A 79 20.60 26.44 -23.51
CA LEU A 79 20.84 25.20 -22.76
C LEU A 79 20.77 25.40 -21.24
N ALA A 80 20.60 26.64 -20.75
CA ALA A 80 20.46 26.91 -19.32
C ALA A 80 19.05 26.52 -18.85
N PRO A 81 18.91 25.59 -17.90
CA PRO A 81 17.61 25.25 -17.35
C PRO A 81 17.03 26.49 -16.64
N PRO A 82 15.74 26.81 -16.82
CA PRO A 82 15.12 27.91 -16.10
C PRO A 82 15.18 27.64 -14.59
N GLU A 83 15.46 28.66 -13.76
CA GLU A 83 15.59 28.51 -12.29
C GLU A 83 14.36 27.82 -11.66
N ALA A 84 13.16 28.07 -12.22
CA ALA A 84 11.92 27.43 -11.79
C ALA A 84 11.92 25.89 -11.91
N HIS A 85 12.67 25.32 -12.87
CA HIS A 85 12.75 23.87 -13.01
C HIS A 85 13.64 23.27 -11.93
N ILE A 86 14.78 23.90 -11.63
CA ILE A 86 15.69 23.46 -10.57
C ILE A 86 14.97 23.39 -9.21
N ASP A 87 14.23 24.44 -8.86
CA ASP A 87 13.44 24.50 -7.62
C ASP A 87 12.36 23.40 -7.57
N ALA A 88 11.70 23.15 -8.70
CA ALA A 88 10.71 22.08 -8.82
C ALA A 88 11.31 20.73 -8.43
N TRP A 89 12.51 20.43 -8.92
CA TRP A 89 13.17 19.16 -8.69
C TRP A 89 13.74 19.04 -7.27
N LEU A 90 14.24 20.13 -6.68
CA LEU A 90 14.64 20.15 -5.27
C LEU A 90 13.45 19.86 -4.34
N VAL A 91 12.31 20.48 -4.61
CA VAL A 91 11.06 20.22 -3.87
C VAL A 91 10.62 18.75 -4.04
N PHE A 92 10.66 18.22 -5.26
CA PHE A 92 10.33 16.82 -5.52
C PHE A 92 11.21 15.86 -4.71
N TRP A 93 12.54 16.02 -4.76
CA TRP A 93 13.45 15.15 -4.02
C TRP A 93 13.35 15.34 -2.51
N GLY A 94 13.00 16.53 -2.04
CA GLY A 94 12.67 16.82 -0.64
C GLY A 94 11.45 16.02 -0.18
N LEU A 95 10.38 15.98 -0.98
CA LEU A 95 9.20 15.16 -0.70
C LEU A 95 9.53 13.66 -0.71
N VAL A 96 10.33 13.19 -1.66
CA VAL A 96 10.77 11.79 -1.71
C VAL A 96 11.62 11.42 -0.49
N LEU A 97 12.48 12.32 -0.03
CA LEU A 97 13.27 12.16 1.19
C LEU A 97 12.36 12.08 2.42
N LEU A 98 11.34 12.95 2.52
CA LEU A 98 10.37 12.93 3.61
C LEU A 98 9.60 11.60 3.64
N ILE A 99 9.14 11.11 2.49
CA ILE A 99 8.48 9.80 2.39
C ILE A 99 9.42 8.68 2.85
N ALA A 100 10.67 8.67 2.37
CA ALA A 100 11.66 7.68 2.77
C ALA A 100 12.01 7.75 4.27
N PHE A 101 12.01 8.95 4.84
CA PHE A 101 12.21 9.17 6.28
C PHE A 101 11.05 8.59 7.09
N VAL A 102 9.81 8.88 6.71
CA VAL A 102 8.61 8.35 7.39
C VAL A 102 8.58 6.82 7.32
N GLU A 103 8.87 6.23 6.17
CA GLU A 103 8.96 4.77 6.01
C GLU A 103 10.07 4.16 6.88
N GLY A 104 11.25 4.78 6.89
CA GLY A 104 12.39 4.35 7.70
C GLY A 104 12.12 4.45 9.19
N ALA A 105 11.55 5.57 9.63
CA ALA A 105 11.19 5.84 11.02
C ALA A 105 10.09 4.88 11.52
N ALA A 106 9.05 4.64 10.71
CA ALA A 106 8.02 3.65 11.03
C ALA A 106 8.63 2.24 11.16
N ALA A 107 9.52 1.85 10.24
CA ALA A 107 10.17 0.53 10.29
C ALA A 107 11.07 0.38 11.53
N ALA A 108 11.83 1.42 11.87
CA ALA A 108 12.63 1.46 13.09
C ALA A 108 11.77 1.40 14.36
N ALA A 109 10.66 2.14 14.41
CA ALA A 109 9.74 2.12 15.54
C ALA A 109 9.14 0.72 15.77
N CYS A 110 8.64 0.05 14.72
CA CYS A 110 8.12 -1.31 14.84
C CYS A 110 9.19 -2.30 15.33
N ARG A 111 10.43 -2.18 14.83
CA ARG A 111 11.56 -3.00 15.29
C ARG A 111 11.89 -2.73 16.76
N ALA A 112 11.91 -1.47 17.20
CA ALA A 112 12.14 -1.10 18.59
C ALA A 112 11.04 -1.63 19.52
N LEU A 113 9.79 -1.64 19.06
CA LEU A 113 8.63 -2.20 19.75
C LEU A 113 8.58 -3.76 19.69
N LYS A 114 9.55 -4.42 19.05
CA LYS A 114 9.57 -5.88 18.79
C LYS A 114 8.26 -6.41 18.17
N ARG A 115 7.56 -5.57 17.41
CA ARG A 115 6.33 -5.94 16.71
C ARG A 115 6.65 -6.20 15.24
N PRO A 116 6.11 -7.28 14.64
CA PRO A 116 6.19 -7.44 13.19
C PRO A 116 5.54 -6.23 12.52
N PHE A 117 6.15 -5.74 11.44
CA PHE A 117 5.58 -4.61 10.70
C PHE A 117 4.20 -5.02 10.15
N PRO A 118 3.13 -4.26 10.45
CA PRO A 118 1.76 -4.73 10.20
C PRO A 118 1.37 -4.77 8.72
N ILE A 119 2.19 -4.17 7.83
CA ILE A 119 1.87 -3.99 6.40
C ILE A 119 2.77 -4.91 5.55
N PRO A 120 2.19 -5.76 4.67
CA PRO A 120 2.93 -6.54 3.69
C PRO A 120 3.79 -5.68 2.76
N ASP A 121 4.93 -6.22 2.31
CA ASP A 121 5.87 -5.52 1.44
C ASP A 121 5.25 -5.03 0.12
N LEU A 122 4.26 -5.77 -0.39
CA LEU A 122 3.52 -5.39 -1.60
C LEU A 122 2.71 -4.11 -1.38
N LEU A 123 1.92 -4.03 -0.30
CA LEU A 123 1.12 -2.83 0.02
C LEU A 123 2.02 -1.63 0.28
N ARG A 124 3.15 -1.83 0.95
CA ARG A 124 4.15 -0.77 1.15
C ARG A 124 4.66 -0.24 -0.20
N SER A 125 5.04 -1.13 -1.11
CA SER A 125 5.58 -0.77 -2.42
C SER A 125 4.55 -0.01 -3.28
N ILE A 126 3.28 -0.44 -3.26
CA ILE A 126 2.18 0.24 -3.95
C ILE A 126 1.94 1.63 -3.35
N THR A 127 1.81 1.72 -2.03
CA THR A 127 1.56 2.99 -1.32
C THR A 127 2.67 4.00 -1.61
N ARG A 128 3.93 3.56 -1.57
CA ARG A 128 5.08 4.38 -1.93
C ARG A 128 5.01 4.87 -3.38
N GLY A 129 4.68 3.99 -4.32
CA GLY A 129 4.53 4.34 -5.73
C GLY A 129 3.46 5.42 -5.94
N VAL A 130 2.32 5.28 -5.28
CA VAL A 130 1.22 6.26 -5.33
C VAL A 130 1.65 7.60 -4.74
N LEU A 131 2.29 7.61 -3.56
CA LEU A 131 2.75 8.86 -2.92
C LEU A 131 3.80 9.59 -3.74
N VAL A 132 4.79 8.87 -4.28
CA VAL A 132 5.82 9.45 -5.14
C VAL A 132 5.22 9.96 -6.45
N GLY A 133 4.29 9.22 -7.06
CA GLY A 133 3.56 9.66 -8.25
C GLY A 133 2.73 10.93 -8.00
N ALA A 134 2.05 11.00 -6.86
CA ALA A 134 1.30 12.18 -6.46
C ALA A 134 2.21 13.40 -6.22
N ALA A 135 3.35 13.21 -5.54
CA ALA A 135 4.36 14.26 -5.35
C ALA A 135 4.91 14.76 -6.69
N PHE A 136 5.16 13.86 -7.64
CA PHE A 136 5.60 14.21 -8.99
C PHE A 136 4.57 15.09 -9.71
N LEU A 137 3.29 14.67 -9.74
CA LEU A 137 2.22 15.44 -10.37
C LEU A 137 2.00 16.81 -9.69
N ALA A 138 2.10 16.87 -8.36
CA ALA A 138 1.99 18.12 -7.62
C ALA A 138 3.08 19.12 -8.05
N VAL A 139 4.34 18.66 -8.15
CA VAL A 139 5.46 19.50 -8.57
C VAL A 139 5.28 19.99 -10.01
N LEU A 140 4.85 19.14 -10.94
CA LEU A 140 4.56 19.55 -12.33
C LEU A 140 3.50 20.66 -12.38
N ARG A 141 2.46 20.58 -11.54
CA ARG A 141 1.36 21.55 -11.53
C ARG A 141 1.70 22.87 -10.85
N TYR A 142 2.37 22.83 -9.70
CA TYR A 142 2.63 24.01 -8.88
C TYR A 142 3.89 24.76 -9.31
N GLN A 143 4.97 24.05 -9.68
CA GLN A 143 6.24 24.70 -9.99
C GLN A 143 6.44 24.92 -11.50
N LEU A 144 5.98 23.99 -12.34
CA LEU A 144 6.14 24.10 -13.80
C LEU A 144 4.89 24.63 -14.51
N GLY A 145 3.78 24.82 -13.78
CA GLY A 145 2.51 25.30 -14.36
C GLY A 145 1.90 24.37 -15.41
N ILE A 146 2.35 23.11 -15.49
CA ILE A 146 1.87 22.15 -16.48
C ILE A 146 0.45 21.72 -16.13
N ASN A 147 -0.42 21.70 -17.13
CA ASN A 147 -1.79 21.24 -16.95
C ASN A 147 -1.81 19.71 -16.77
N ILE A 148 -1.99 19.26 -15.52
CA ILE A 148 -2.08 17.84 -15.15
C ILE A 148 -3.50 17.25 -15.31
N THR A 149 -4.49 18.05 -15.69
CA THR A 149 -5.90 17.61 -15.83
C THR A 149 -6.06 16.37 -16.72
N PRO A 150 -5.38 16.25 -17.88
CA PRO A 150 -5.47 15.05 -18.71
C PRO A 150 -4.95 13.80 -17.99
N VAL A 151 -3.85 13.92 -17.25
CA VAL A 151 -3.23 12.81 -16.50
C VAL A 151 -4.12 12.40 -15.33
N LEU A 152 -4.71 13.38 -14.62
CA LEU A 152 -5.68 13.12 -13.56
C LEU A 152 -6.92 12.42 -14.11
N GLY A 153 -7.46 12.87 -15.25
CA GLY A 153 -8.58 12.23 -15.93
C GLY A 153 -8.29 10.78 -16.32
N ALA A 154 -7.13 10.52 -16.92
CA ALA A 154 -6.71 9.15 -17.26
C ALA A 154 -6.50 8.29 -16.01
N SER A 155 -5.92 8.84 -14.94
CA SER A 155 -5.72 8.12 -13.68
C SER A 155 -7.03 7.74 -13.02
N ALA A 156 -8.06 8.60 -13.09
CA ALA A 156 -9.38 8.31 -12.55
C ALA A 156 -10.01 7.08 -13.22
N LEU A 157 -9.88 6.97 -14.55
CA LEU A 157 -10.35 5.79 -15.29
C LEU A 157 -9.60 4.52 -14.86
N VAL A 158 -8.28 4.58 -14.73
CA VAL A 158 -7.47 3.45 -14.26
C VAL A 158 -7.88 3.04 -12.84
N THR A 159 -8.04 4.01 -11.93
CA THR A 159 -8.51 3.76 -10.57
C THR A 159 -9.89 3.10 -10.56
N ALA A 160 -10.82 3.54 -11.42
CA ALA A 160 -12.13 2.93 -11.53
C ALA A 160 -12.05 1.48 -11.99
N VAL A 161 -11.28 1.18 -13.05
CA VAL A 161 -11.09 -0.20 -13.55
C VAL A 161 -10.49 -1.12 -12.48
N VAL A 162 -9.48 -0.64 -11.76
CA VAL A 162 -8.88 -1.39 -10.64
C VAL A 162 -9.88 -1.60 -9.51
N GLY A 163 -10.69 -0.59 -9.19
CA GLY A 163 -11.76 -0.69 -8.20
C GLY A 163 -12.81 -1.74 -8.57
N PHE A 164 -13.25 -1.76 -9.83
CA PHE A 164 -14.17 -2.77 -10.33
C PHE A 164 -13.57 -4.19 -10.27
N ALA A 165 -12.29 -4.34 -10.63
CA ALA A 165 -11.61 -5.64 -10.54
C ALA A 165 -11.51 -6.15 -9.08
N LEU A 166 -11.37 -5.24 -8.11
CA LEU A 166 -11.24 -5.57 -6.69
C LEU A 166 -12.59 -5.68 -5.95
N GLN A 167 -13.71 -5.38 -6.60
CA GLN A 167 -15.03 -5.28 -5.98
C GLN A 167 -15.39 -6.53 -5.16
N GLY A 168 -15.13 -7.73 -5.68
CA GLY A 168 -15.42 -8.98 -4.96
C GLY A 168 -14.55 -9.19 -3.71
N VAL A 169 -13.29 -8.78 -3.76
CA VAL A 169 -12.37 -8.88 -2.60
C VAL A 169 -12.81 -7.91 -1.51
N LEU A 170 -13.10 -6.66 -1.88
CA LEU A 170 -13.56 -5.63 -0.96
C LEU A 170 -14.92 -5.99 -0.36
N GLY A 171 -15.83 -6.55 -1.17
CA GLY A 171 -17.13 -7.03 -0.69
C GLY A 171 -16.99 -8.10 0.39
N ASN A 172 -16.11 -9.09 0.20
CA ASN A 172 -15.85 -10.12 1.22
C ASN A 172 -15.25 -9.55 2.52
N LEU A 173 -14.33 -8.60 2.40
CA LEU A 173 -13.72 -7.90 3.53
C LEU A 173 -14.75 -7.15 4.37
N LEU A 174 -15.54 -6.29 3.71
CA LEU A 174 -16.54 -5.47 4.38
C LEU A 174 -17.66 -6.33 4.98
N ALA A 175 -18.07 -7.40 4.27
CA ALA A 175 -19.02 -8.37 4.81
C ALA A 175 -18.49 -9.07 6.06
N GLY A 176 -17.22 -9.50 6.05
CA GLY A 176 -16.56 -10.09 7.21
C GLY A 176 -16.54 -9.16 8.43
N MET A 177 -16.20 -7.88 8.22
CA MET A 177 -16.25 -6.87 9.27
C MET A 177 -17.67 -6.68 9.83
N SER A 178 -18.67 -6.57 8.96
CA SER A 178 -20.07 -6.42 9.36
C SER A 178 -20.56 -7.61 10.19
N LEU A 179 -20.27 -8.84 9.75
CA LEU A 179 -20.65 -10.07 10.46
C LEU A 179 -20.01 -10.12 11.86
N HIS A 180 -18.77 -9.66 11.99
CA HIS A 180 -18.06 -9.63 13.27
C HIS A 180 -18.61 -8.57 14.23
N ILE A 181 -18.91 -7.36 13.73
CA ILE A 181 -19.46 -6.26 14.54
C ILE A 181 -20.82 -6.63 15.11
N VAL A 182 -21.71 -7.18 14.28
CA VAL A 182 -23.07 -7.57 14.68
C VAL A 182 -23.08 -8.91 15.43
N ARG A 183 -21.98 -9.68 15.40
CA ARG A 183 -21.89 -11.05 15.92
C ARG A 183 -23.01 -11.95 15.40
N ALA A 184 -23.35 -11.82 14.11
CA ALA A 184 -24.43 -12.56 13.48
C ALA A 184 -24.16 -14.07 13.44
N VAL A 185 -22.88 -14.44 13.32
CA VAL A 185 -22.40 -15.82 13.26
C VAL A 185 -21.27 -15.95 14.26
N VAL A 186 -21.40 -16.88 15.21
CA VAL A 186 -20.39 -17.12 16.26
C VAL A 186 -19.90 -18.56 16.14
N PRO A 187 -18.58 -18.82 16.26
CA PRO A 187 -18.06 -20.17 16.32
C PRO A 187 -18.77 -21.04 17.36
N GLY A 188 -19.17 -22.24 16.96
CA GLY A 188 -19.97 -23.18 17.76
C GLY A 188 -21.49 -23.11 17.53
N ASP A 189 -22.00 -22.08 16.84
CA ASP A 189 -23.42 -22.03 16.49
C ASP A 189 -23.71 -22.93 15.27
N TRP A 190 -24.87 -23.61 15.29
CA TRP A 190 -25.39 -24.35 14.15
C TRP A 190 -26.25 -23.42 13.30
N VAL A 191 -25.84 -23.18 12.07
CA VAL A 191 -26.46 -22.19 11.20
C VAL A 191 -26.79 -22.78 9.82
N ALA A 192 -27.93 -22.35 9.28
CA ALA A 192 -28.29 -22.53 7.89
C ALA A 192 -28.17 -21.18 7.15
N ILE A 193 -27.41 -21.16 6.06
CA ILE A 193 -27.09 -19.99 5.25
C ILE A 193 -27.52 -20.31 3.82
N GLY A 194 -28.72 -19.84 3.43
CA GLY A 194 -29.35 -20.30 2.19
C GLY A 194 -29.58 -21.81 2.22
N ASP A 195 -29.04 -22.53 1.24
CA ASP A 195 -29.14 -24.00 1.13
C ASP A 195 -28.02 -24.76 1.86
N LEU A 196 -27.07 -24.03 2.47
CA LEU A 196 -25.94 -24.63 3.18
C LEU A 196 -26.26 -24.71 4.68
N GLU A 197 -26.04 -25.88 5.28
CA GLU A 197 -26.25 -26.10 6.72
C GLU A 197 -25.00 -26.69 7.38
N GLY A 198 -24.61 -26.15 8.53
CA GLY A 198 -23.51 -26.69 9.32
C GLY A 198 -23.18 -25.91 10.59
N GLU A 199 -22.25 -26.46 11.38
CA GLU A 199 -21.68 -25.83 12.56
C GLU A 199 -20.57 -24.84 12.18
N VAL A 200 -20.58 -23.65 12.75
CA VAL A 200 -19.52 -22.65 12.52
C VAL A 200 -18.25 -23.08 13.24
N ILE A 201 -17.20 -23.43 12.48
CA ILE A 201 -15.89 -23.78 13.04
C ILE A 201 -15.12 -22.52 13.40
N GLU A 202 -14.96 -21.64 12.42
CA GLU A 202 -14.22 -20.38 12.56
C GLU A 202 -14.69 -19.36 11.53
N THR A 203 -14.46 -18.09 11.85
CA THR A 203 -14.75 -16.96 10.96
C THR A 203 -13.49 -16.15 10.79
N ASN A 204 -13.00 -16.07 9.55
CA ASN A 204 -11.88 -15.24 9.15
C ASN A 204 -12.39 -13.95 8.50
N TRP A 205 -11.47 -13.02 8.21
CA TRP A 205 -11.82 -11.72 7.62
C TRP A 205 -12.44 -11.80 6.21
N ARG A 206 -12.20 -12.89 5.45
CA ARG A 206 -12.75 -13.09 4.09
C ARG A 206 -13.73 -14.25 3.93
N GLU A 207 -13.66 -15.25 4.82
CA GLU A 207 -14.39 -16.51 4.69
C GLU A 207 -14.87 -17.00 6.06
N THR A 208 -16.01 -17.70 6.05
CA THR A 208 -16.56 -18.43 7.19
C THR A 208 -16.48 -19.92 6.89
N ARG A 209 -15.99 -20.70 7.86
CA ARG A 209 -15.83 -22.15 7.71
C ARG A 209 -16.90 -22.88 8.50
N LEU A 210 -17.63 -23.75 7.81
CA LEU A 210 -18.72 -24.54 8.37
C LEU A 210 -18.33 -26.03 8.34
N ARG A 211 -18.80 -26.78 9.33
CA ARG A 211 -18.74 -28.25 9.36
C ARG A 211 -20.12 -28.81 9.08
N THR A 212 -20.26 -29.63 8.05
CA THR A 212 -21.53 -30.29 7.76
C THR A 212 -21.82 -31.43 8.74
N ILE A 213 -23.06 -31.92 8.76
CA ILE A 213 -23.46 -33.12 9.51
C ILE A 213 -22.60 -34.34 9.12
N ALA A 214 -22.21 -34.44 7.85
CA ALA A 214 -21.33 -35.49 7.33
C ALA A 214 -19.85 -35.31 7.73
N GLY A 215 -19.50 -34.24 8.45
CA GLY A 215 -18.14 -33.95 8.90
C GLY A 215 -17.24 -33.25 7.86
N HIS A 216 -17.79 -32.81 6.72
CA HIS A 216 -17.03 -32.09 5.70
C HIS A 216 -16.86 -30.61 6.06
N GLN A 217 -15.74 -30.01 5.65
CA GLN A 217 -15.51 -28.58 5.80
C GLN A 217 -15.96 -27.82 4.56
N MET A 218 -16.89 -26.88 4.74
CA MET A 218 -17.34 -25.95 3.72
C MET A 218 -16.74 -24.57 3.97
N VAL A 219 -16.15 -23.97 2.94
CA VAL A 219 -15.58 -22.62 3.00
C VAL A 219 -16.51 -21.68 2.24
N VAL A 220 -17.14 -20.75 2.95
CA VAL A 220 -18.13 -19.83 2.39
C VAL A 220 -17.57 -18.40 2.42
N PRO A 221 -17.54 -17.69 1.29
CA PRO A 221 -17.15 -16.28 1.25
C PRO A 221 -18.07 -15.43 2.14
N ASN A 222 -17.50 -14.47 2.87
CA ASN A 222 -18.30 -13.66 3.80
C ASN A 222 -19.36 -12.81 3.08
N SER A 223 -19.11 -12.39 1.83
CA SER A 223 -20.12 -11.66 1.03
C SER A 223 -21.38 -12.49 0.78
N THR A 224 -21.23 -13.79 0.55
CA THR A 224 -22.35 -14.73 0.41
C THR A 224 -23.10 -14.88 1.73
N VAL A 225 -22.37 -15.04 2.84
CA VAL A 225 -22.98 -15.16 4.19
C VAL A 225 -23.78 -13.91 4.55
N ALA A 226 -23.24 -12.72 4.29
CA ALA A 226 -23.89 -11.45 4.62
C ALA A 226 -25.08 -11.13 3.71
N SER A 227 -25.14 -11.69 2.51
CA SER A 227 -26.24 -11.47 1.55
C SER A 227 -27.36 -12.51 1.68
N ALA A 228 -27.12 -13.61 2.37
CA ALA A 228 -28.08 -14.70 2.56
C ALA A 228 -28.88 -14.52 3.86
N THR A 229 -30.07 -15.13 3.91
CA THR A 229 -30.83 -15.27 5.15
C THR A 229 -30.13 -16.27 6.07
N ILE A 230 -29.76 -15.84 7.28
CA ILE A 230 -29.09 -16.67 8.28
C ILE A 230 -30.14 -17.22 9.25
N HIS A 231 -30.34 -18.53 9.23
CA HIS A 231 -31.15 -19.25 10.21
C HIS A 231 -30.23 -19.83 11.29
N ASN A 232 -30.14 -19.17 12.43
CA ASN A 232 -29.39 -19.69 13.58
C ASN A 232 -30.29 -20.65 14.38
N MET A 233 -29.92 -21.93 14.42
CA MET A 233 -30.66 -22.95 15.14
C MET A 233 -30.17 -23.18 16.57
N SER A 234 -29.10 -22.51 16.98
CA SER A 234 -28.57 -22.55 18.35
C SER A 234 -29.15 -21.44 19.24
N ARG A 235 -29.83 -20.45 18.67
CA ARG A 235 -30.36 -19.27 19.39
C ARG A 235 -31.86 -19.06 19.13
N PRO A 236 -32.61 -18.48 20.09
CA PRO A 236 -32.17 -18.00 21.41
C PRO A 236 -32.03 -19.10 22.46
N THR A 237 -32.55 -20.30 22.19
CA THR A 237 -32.56 -21.40 23.16
C THR A 237 -32.12 -22.69 22.45
N PRO A 238 -31.32 -23.56 23.10
CA PRO A 238 -30.90 -24.83 22.51
C PRO A 238 -32.03 -25.87 22.38
N LEU A 239 -33.24 -25.56 22.87
CA LEU A 239 -34.39 -26.47 22.82
C LEU A 239 -34.97 -26.51 21.40
N ARG A 240 -35.07 -27.71 20.83
CA ARG A 240 -35.72 -27.95 19.53
C ARG A 240 -37.08 -28.62 19.71
N ARG A 241 -38.04 -28.18 18.90
CA ARG A 241 -39.35 -28.85 18.78
C ARG A 241 -39.24 -29.99 17.78
N HIS A 242 -39.49 -31.22 18.24
CA HIS A 242 -39.69 -32.37 17.37
C HIS A 242 -41.19 -32.69 17.30
N THR A 243 -41.73 -32.75 16.09
CA THR A 243 -43.12 -33.18 15.85
C THR A 243 -43.08 -34.59 15.31
N ILE A 244 -43.67 -35.54 16.04
CA ILE A 244 -43.77 -36.94 15.62
C ILE A 244 -45.24 -37.21 15.29
N PRO A 245 -45.60 -37.40 14.01
CA PRO A 245 -46.96 -37.77 13.64
C PRO A 245 -47.23 -39.21 14.09
N VAL A 246 -48.27 -39.42 14.90
CA VAL A 246 -48.73 -40.75 15.30
C VAL A 246 -50.04 -41.07 14.57
N GLY A 247 -50.05 -42.18 13.85
CA GLY A 247 -51.25 -42.75 13.23
C GLY A 247 -51.65 -44.03 13.95
N ALA A 248 -52.92 -44.17 14.31
CA ALA A 248 -53.48 -45.41 14.87
C ALA A 248 -54.22 -46.18 13.77
N SER A 249 -54.04 -47.51 13.76
CA SER A 249 -54.68 -48.47 12.85
C SER A 249 -56.01 -48.98 13.40
#